data_AF-A0A0R3UAH0-F1
#
_entry.id   AF-A0A0R3UAH0-F1
#
_cell.length_a   1.000
_cell.length_b   1.000
_cell.length_c   1.000
_cell.angle_alpha   90.00
_cell.angle_beta   90.00
_cell.angle_gamma   90.00
#
_symmetry.space_group_name_H-M   'P 1'
#
loop_
_entity.id
_entity.type
_entity.pdbx_description
1 polymer ?
#
loop_
_entity_poly.entity_id
_entity_poly.type
_entity_poly.pdbx_seq_one_letter_code
_entity_poly.pdbx_strand_id
1 'polypeptide(L)'
;MKTPTDCHSIFRKRMLLQRCFRESVIKVTRCRRSSLRSFLIDQELLEDQEISRREIRLLLLGTKGSGRNTMVKQLRIHYGDSFPTSVRKFLIPFINANLADAVVRVIQLMQASGRHITDPYVKASSSLG
;
A
#
# COMPACT_ATOMS: atom_id res chain seq x y z
N MET A 1 -29.75 -73.19 -6.33
CA MET A 1 -28.93 -72.53 -7.38
C MET A 1 -29.51 -71.14 -7.59
N LYS A 2 -28.82 -70.08 -7.16
CA LYS A 2 -29.23 -68.67 -7.41
C LYS A 2 -28.40 -68.15 -8.59
N THR A 3 -29.08 -67.52 -9.54
CA THR A 3 -28.56 -67.07 -10.84
C THR A 3 -27.50 -65.95 -10.71
N PRO A 4 -26.56 -65.84 -11.68
CA PRO A 4 -25.33 -65.05 -11.54
C PRO A 4 -25.46 -63.53 -11.80
N THR A 5 -26.65 -62.95 -11.63
CA THR A 5 -26.90 -61.51 -11.94
C THR A 5 -26.93 -60.59 -10.71
N ASP A 6 -26.97 -61.13 -9.49
CA ASP A 6 -27.06 -60.33 -8.25
C ASP A 6 -25.72 -59.82 -7.70
N CYS A 7 -24.59 -60.18 -8.33
CA CYS A 7 -23.26 -59.81 -7.82
C CYS A 7 -22.86 -58.36 -8.17
N HIS A 8 -23.47 -57.74 -9.18
CA HIS A 8 -23.07 -56.41 -9.68
C HIS A 8 -23.71 -55.23 -8.91
N SER A 9 -24.86 -55.44 -8.25
CA SER A 9 -25.58 -54.36 -7.55
C SER A 9 -25.04 -54.05 -6.14
N ILE A 10 -24.46 -55.07 -5.48
CA ILE A 10 -23.86 -54.94 -4.13
C ILE A 10 -22.53 -54.19 -4.20
N PHE A 11 -21.73 -54.40 -5.25
CA PHE A 11 -20.42 -53.75 -5.42
C PHE A 11 -20.55 -52.23 -5.68
N ARG A 12 -21.56 -51.81 -6.46
CA ARG A 12 -21.84 -50.37 -6.70
C ARG A 12 -22.36 -49.64 -5.46
N LYS A 13 -23.25 -50.26 -4.67
CA LYS A 13 -23.78 -49.65 -3.44
C LYS A 13 -22.69 -49.47 -2.37
N ARG A 14 -21.73 -50.40 -2.27
CA ARG A 14 -20.57 -50.31 -1.36
C ARG A 14 -19.57 -49.21 -1.77
N MET A 15 -19.38 -48.97 -3.08
CA MET A 15 -18.54 -47.86 -3.58
C MET A 15 -19.17 -46.47 -3.38
N LEU A 16 -20.49 -46.32 -3.55
CA LEU A 16 -21.16 -45.01 -3.41
C LEU A 16 -21.28 -44.58 -1.94
N LEU A 17 -21.54 -45.50 -1.02
CA LEU A 17 -21.54 -45.23 0.43
C LEU A 17 -20.14 -44.81 0.93
N GLN A 18 -19.07 -45.42 0.41
CA GLN A 18 -17.69 -45.07 0.79
C GLN A 18 -17.23 -43.73 0.19
N ARG A 19 -17.80 -43.30 -0.95
CA ARG A 19 -17.56 -41.96 -1.54
C ARG A 19 -18.32 -40.86 -0.80
N CYS A 20 -19.60 -41.07 -0.46
CA CYS A 20 -20.37 -40.11 0.35
C CYS A 20 -19.75 -39.88 1.73
N PHE A 21 -19.18 -40.92 2.36
CA PHE A 21 -18.52 -40.80 3.66
C PHE A 21 -17.21 -39.99 3.57
N ARG A 22 -16.40 -40.17 2.51
CA ARG A 22 -15.21 -39.34 2.28
C ARG A 22 -15.56 -37.88 2.00
N GLU A 23 -16.60 -37.59 1.22
CA GLU A 23 -17.02 -36.21 0.97
C GLU A 23 -17.56 -35.50 2.21
N SER A 24 -18.32 -36.20 3.06
CA SER A 24 -18.89 -35.63 4.29
C SER A 24 -17.79 -35.33 5.33
N VAL A 25 -16.79 -36.21 5.47
CA VAL A 25 -15.60 -35.93 6.31
C VAL A 25 -14.79 -34.74 5.74
N ILE A 26 -14.58 -34.67 4.43
CA ILE A 26 -13.90 -33.53 3.79
C ILE A 26 -14.68 -32.22 4.01
N LYS A 27 -16.02 -32.23 3.89
CA LYS A 27 -16.89 -31.07 4.17
C LYS A 27 -16.79 -30.63 5.64
N VAL A 28 -16.85 -31.55 6.60
CA VAL A 28 -16.67 -31.24 8.04
C VAL A 28 -15.28 -30.65 8.31
N THR A 29 -14.23 -31.21 7.71
CA THR A 29 -12.86 -30.72 7.91
C THR A 29 -12.64 -29.34 7.25
N ARG A 30 -13.24 -29.09 6.07
CA ARG A 30 -13.27 -27.76 5.42
C ARG A 30 -14.07 -26.75 6.24
N CYS A 31 -15.24 -27.14 6.74
CA CYS A 31 -16.09 -26.27 7.54
C CYS A 31 -15.36 -25.87 8.83
N ARG A 32 -14.68 -26.81 9.50
CA ARG A 32 -13.81 -26.52 10.66
C ARG A 32 -12.68 -25.54 10.34
N ARG A 33 -11.97 -25.72 9.22
CA ARG A 33 -10.94 -24.76 8.77
C ARG A 33 -11.53 -23.38 8.46
N SER A 34 -12.71 -23.33 7.87
CA SER A 34 -13.42 -22.07 7.58
C SER A 34 -13.84 -21.38 8.86
N SER A 35 -14.44 -22.10 9.81
CA SER A 35 -14.87 -21.54 11.11
C SER A 35 -13.68 -21.05 11.94
N LEU A 36 -12.56 -21.78 11.94
CA LEU A 36 -11.32 -21.33 12.59
C LEU A 36 -10.78 -20.06 11.94
N ARG A 37 -10.77 -20.00 10.60
CA ARG A 37 -10.34 -18.80 9.88
C ARG A 37 -11.23 -17.61 10.19
N SER A 38 -12.56 -17.79 10.16
CA SER A 38 -13.52 -16.74 10.49
C SER A 38 -13.31 -16.23 11.91
N PHE A 39 -13.15 -17.14 12.89
CA PHE A 39 -12.88 -16.77 14.28
C PHE A 39 -11.60 -15.93 14.43
N LEU A 40 -10.51 -16.29 13.74
CA LEU A 40 -9.27 -15.52 13.76
C LEU A 40 -9.44 -14.13 13.14
N ILE A 41 -10.19 -14.02 12.05
CA ILE A 41 -10.51 -12.72 11.43
C ILE A 41 -11.35 -11.88 12.39
N ASP A 42 -12.37 -12.47 13.02
CA ASP A 42 -13.21 -11.75 13.99
C ASP A 42 -12.39 -11.24 15.18
N GLN A 43 -11.40 -12.00 15.63
CA GLN A 43 -10.48 -11.57 16.67
C GLN A 43 -9.61 -10.38 16.22
N GLU A 44 -9.01 -10.47 15.03
CA GLU A 44 -8.21 -9.38 14.43
C GLU A 44 -9.06 -8.10 14.27
N LEU A 45 -10.31 -8.24 13.83
CA LEU A 45 -11.24 -7.11 13.69
C LEU A 45 -11.57 -6.45 15.03
N LEU A 46 -11.67 -7.22 16.11
CA LEU A 46 -11.91 -6.66 17.46
C LEU A 46 -10.67 -5.90 17.96
N GLU A 47 -9.48 -6.45 17.76
CA GLU A 47 -8.21 -5.80 18.09
C GLU A 47 -8.04 -4.48 17.32
N ASP A 48 -8.30 -4.50 16.01
CA ASP A 48 -8.28 -3.32 15.15
C ASP A 48 -9.31 -2.26 15.57
N GLN A 49 -10.51 -2.69 15.99
CA GLN A 49 -11.53 -1.77 16.51
C GLN A 49 -11.06 -1.08 17.80
N GLU A 50 -10.41 -1.79 18.71
CA GLU A 50 -9.88 -1.18 19.92
C GLU A 50 -8.78 -0.16 19.63
N ILE A 51 -7.86 -0.49 18.72
CA ILE A 51 -6.80 0.42 18.28
C ILE A 51 -7.42 1.67 17.64
N SER A 52 -8.36 1.49 16.71
CA SER A 52 -9.01 2.61 16.03
C SER A 52 -9.86 3.47 16.94
N ARG A 53 -10.41 2.92 18.05
CA ARG A 53 -11.13 3.72 19.06
C ARG A 53 -10.20 4.63 19.87
N ARG A 54 -8.95 4.20 20.07
CA ARG A 54 -7.93 4.97 20.83
C ARG A 54 -7.12 5.92 19.94
N GLU A 55 -7.14 5.72 18.62
CA GLU A 55 -6.43 6.53 17.64
C GLU A 55 -7.04 7.95 17.52
N ILE A 56 -6.19 8.98 17.60
CA ILE A 56 -6.59 10.37 17.34
C ILE A 56 -6.16 10.74 15.92
N ARG A 57 -7.14 11.09 15.07
CA ARG A 57 -6.89 11.52 13.69
C ARG A 57 -6.98 13.04 13.58
N LEU A 58 -5.89 13.67 13.12
CA LEU A 58 -5.79 15.12 12.95
C LEU A 58 -5.81 15.50 11.46
N LEU A 59 -6.65 16.46 11.09
CA LEU A 59 -6.73 16.98 9.72
C LEU A 59 -6.02 18.34 9.61
N LEU A 60 -5.01 18.42 8.75
CA LEU A 60 -4.26 19.66 8.50
C LEU A 60 -4.82 20.38 7.25
N LEU A 61 -5.53 21.49 7.47
CA LEU A 61 -6.10 22.34 6.43
C LEU A 61 -5.21 23.56 6.13
N GLY A 62 -5.20 23.99 4.87
CA GLY A 62 -4.42 25.16 4.45
C GLY A 62 -4.25 25.25 2.93
N THR A 63 -3.88 26.43 2.45
CA THR A 63 -3.61 26.68 1.02
C THR A 63 -2.36 25.93 0.55
N LYS A 64 -2.12 25.89 -0.78
CA LYS A 64 -0.86 25.38 -1.33
C LYS A 64 0.28 26.26 -0.82
N GLY A 65 1.34 25.65 -0.28
CA GLY A 65 2.51 26.37 0.26
C GLY A 65 2.42 26.79 1.73
N SER A 66 1.30 26.56 2.42
CA SER A 66 1.09 26.95 3.83
C SER A 66 2.00 26.22 4.85
N GLY A 67 2.92 25.35 4.42
CA GLY A 67 3.84 24.66 5.33
C GLY A 67 3.29 23.40 6.03
N ARG A 68 2.14 22.86 5.60
CA ARG A 68 1.56 21.61 6.16
C ARG A 68 2.54 20.44 6.13
N ASN A 69 3.25 20.26 5.01
CA ASN A 69 4.29 19.25 4.89
C ASN A 69 5.45 19.49 5.86
N THR A 70 5.78 20.75 6.14
CA THR A 70 6.82 21.11 7.12
C THR A 70 6.38 20.75 8.53
N MET A 71 5.15 21.06 8.93
CA MET A 71 4.60 20.64 10.23
C MET A 71 4.65 19.12 10.41
N VAL A 72 4.21 18.34 9.41
CA VAL A 72 4.25 16.87 9.48
C VAL A 72 5.68 16.35 9.60
N LYS A 73 6.63 16.94 8.86
CA LYS A 73 8.06 16.59 8.98
C LYS A 73 8.59 16.88 10.38
N GLN A 74 8.20 18.01 11.00
CA GLN A 74 8.60 18.33 12.37
C GLN A 74 8.01 17.38 13.39
N LEU A 75 6.72 17.03 13.26
CA LEU A 75 6.09 16.02 14.12
C LEU A 75 6.84 14.69 14.05
N ARG A 76 7.27 14.27 12.85
CA ARG A 76 8.08 13.05 12.68
C ARG A 76 9.47 13.14 13.31
N ILE A 77 10.09 14.32 13.32
CA ILE A 77 11.39 14.54 13.98
C ILE A 77 11.26 14.42 15.50
N HIS A 78 10.21 15.01 16.09
CA HIS A 78 10.04 15.05 17.54
C HIS A 78 9.41 13.79 18.14
N TYR A 79 8.44 13.18 17.45
CA TYR A 79 7.61 12.11 18.00
C TYR A 79 7.66 10.78 17.21
N GLY A 80 8.37 10.75 16.08
CA GLY A 80 8.49 9.55 15.25
C GLY A 80 9.93 9.06 15.12
N ASP A 81 10.16 8.16 14.17
CA ASP A 81 11.46 7.52 13.93
C ASP A 81 12.51 8.43 13.27
N SER A 82 12.29 9.76 13.29
CA SER A 82 13.14 10.72 12.58
C SER A 82 13.33 10.35 11.09
N PHE A 83 14.46 10.72 10.49
CA PHE A 83 14.81 10.42 9.10
C PHE A 83 16.08 9.53 9.02
N PRO A 84 15.91 8.20 8.88
CA PRO A 84 17.05 7.29 8.74
C PRO A 84 17.83 7.52 7.45
N THR A 85 19.06 7.02 7.38
CA THR A 85 19.98 7.21 6.25
C THR A 85 19.40 6.72 4.92
N SER A 86 18.66 5.61 4.92
CA SER A 86 17.96 5.08 3.75
C SER A 86 16.96 6.08 3.16
N VAL A 87 16.11 6.65 4.01
CA VAL A 87 15.12 7.67 3.62
C VAL A 87 15.82 8.94 3.16
N ARG A 88 16.89 9.38 3.83
CA ARG A 88 17.67 10.55 3.41
C ARG A 88 18.27 10.37 2.01
N LYS A 89 18.81 9.19 1.71
CA LYS A 89 19.33 8.87 0.37
C LYS A 89 18.22 8.90 -0.69
N PHE A 90 17.03 8.40 -0.36
CA PHE A 90 15.86 8.47 -1.23
C PHE A 90 15.39 9.91 -1.51
N LEU A 91 15.62 10.85 -0.58
CA LEU A 91 15.22 12.26 -0.73
C LEU A 91 16.17 13.09 -1.62
N ILE A 92 17.41 12.67 -1.81
CA ILE A 92 18.42 13.39 -2.62
C ILE A 92 17.91 13.78 -4.02
N PRO A 93 17.36 12.87 -4.85
CA PRO A 93 16.90 13.23 -6.19
C PRO A 93 15.79 14.29 -6.17
N PHE A 94 14.92 14.28 -5.16
CA PHE A 94 13.88 15.29 -5.01
C PHE A 94 14.44 16.67 -4.68
N ILE A 95 15.53 16.74 -3.90
CA ILE A 95 16.22 18.00 -3.61
C ILE A 95 16.82 18.56 -4.91
N ASN A 96 17.43 17.71 -5.73
CA ASN A 96 18.00 18.11 -7.01
C ASN A 96 16.92 18.61 -7.98
N ALA A 97 15.78 17.92 -8.06
CA ALA A 97 14.65 18.35 -8.88
C ALA A 97 14.11 19.72 -8.43
N ASN A 98 13.87 19.89 -7.12
CA ASN A 98 13.39 21.16 -6.57
C ASN A 98 14.39 22.30 -6.82
N LEU A 99 15.69 22.03 -6.75
CA LEU A 99 16.73 23.02 -7.03
C LEU A 99 16.71 23.44 -8.50
N ALA A 100 16.64 22.48 -9.43
CA ALA A 100 16.55 22.75 -10.86
C ALA A 100 15.29 23.58 -11.18
N ASP A 101 14.13 23.17 -10.66
CA ASP A 101 12.87 23.89 -10.83
C ASP A 101 12.94 25.32 -10.29
N ALA A 102 13.56 25.51 -9.12
CA ALA A 102 13.76 26.84 -8.53
C ALA A 102 14.64 27.73 -9.43
N VAL A 103 15.74 27.18 -9.97
CA VAL A 103 16.63 27.92 -10.88
C VAL A 103 15.90 28.32 -12.16
N VAL A 104 15.18 27.39 -12.80
CA VAL A 104 14.38 27.70 -13.99
C VAL A 104 13.34 28.77 -13.69
N ARG A 105 12.67 28.69 -12.54
CA ARG A 105 11.67 29.69 -12.14
C ARG A 105 12.28 31.07 -11.96
N VAL A 106 13.47 31.16 -11.36
CA VAL A 106 14.19 32.42 -11.21
C VAL A 106 14.53 33.02 -12.58
N ILE A 107 15.07 32.22 -13.50
CA ILE A 107 15.41 32.68 -14.86
C ILE A 107 14.18 33.23 -15.59
N GLN A 108 13.05 32.51 -15.53
CA GLN A 108 11.79 32.96 -16.13
C GLN A 108 11.31 34.30 -15.54
N LEU A 109 11.42 34.48 -14.22
CA LEU A 109 11.05 35.73 -13.56
C LEU A 109 12.00 36.88 -13.92
N MET A 110 13.29 36.59 -14.09
CA MET A 110 14.26 37.59 -14.53
C MET A 110 13.93 38.08 -15.95
N GLN A 111 13.65 37.16 -16.88
CA GLN A 111 13.20 37.49 -18.23
C GLN A 111 11.90 38.29 -18.21
N ALA A 112 10.91 37.87 -17.42
CA ALA A 112 9.63 38.59 -17.29
C ALA A 112 9.78 39.99 -16.67
N SER A 113 10.76 40.18 -15.79
CA SER A 113 11.06 41.49 -15.18
C SER A 113 11.98 42.37 -16.03
N GLY A 114 12.28 41.97 -17.27
CA GLY A 114 13.11 42.74 -18.20
C GLY A 114 14.59 42.82 -17.80
N ARG A 115 15.04 41.98 -16.86
CA ARG A 115 16.43 41.94 -16.41
C ARG A 115 17.17 40.84 -17.16
N HIS A 116 18.18 41.22 -17.94
CA HIS A 116 19.08 40.27 -18.58
C HIS A 116 20.09 39.74 -17.56
N ILE A 117 20.53 38.49 -17.74
CA ILE A 117 21.61 37.91 -16.93
C ILE A 117 22.91 38.63 -17.31
N THR A 118 23.50 39.39 -16.37
CA THR A 118 24.72 40.18 -16.61
C THR A 118 26.01 39.35 -16.59
N ASP A 119 25.93 38.05 -16.29
CA ASP A 119 27.09 37.20 -16.14
C ASP A 119 27.85 37.00 -17.48
N PRO A 120 29.13 37.40 -17.56
CA PRO A 120 29.94 37.29 -18.78
C PRO A 120 30.26 35.84 -19.21
N TYR A 121 30.05 34.86 -18.33
CA TYR A 121 30.28 33.43 -18.63
C TYR A 121 29.00 32.70 -19.06
N VAL A 122 27.82 33.27 -18.82
CA VAL A 122 26.54 32.73 -19.31
C VAL A 122 26.32 33.22 -20.72
N LYS A 123 26.95 32.53 -21.69
CA LYS A 123 26.58 32.68 -23.09
C LYS A 123 25.16 32.14 -23.24
N ALA A 124 24.22 32.99 -23.66
CA ALA A 124 22.90 32.56 -24.07
C ALA A 124 23.10 31.46 -25.13
N SER A 125 22.92 30.19 -24.74
CA SER A 125 22.91 29.09 -25.69
C SER A 125 21.67 29.31 -26.55
N SER A 126 21.92 29.94 -27.69
CA SER A 126 21.06 30.02 -28.84
C SER A 126 20.22 28.75 -28.98
N SER A 127 18.89 28.93 -28.98
CA SER A 127 17.90 28.01 -29.54
C SER A 127 18.02 26.53 -29.17
N LEU A 128 17.31 26.11 -28.12
CA LEU A 128 16.68 24.79 -28.13
C LEU A 128 15.33 24.96 -28.84
N GLY A 129 15.33 24.71 -30.14
CA GLY A 129 14.12 24.49 -30.94
C GLY A 129 13.56 23.10 -30.72
#